data_AF-A0A922SJP4-F1
#
_entry.id   AF-A0A922SJP4-F1
#
_cell.length_a   1.000
_cell.length_b   1.000
_cell.length_c   1.000
_cell.angle_alpha   90.00
_cell.angle_beta   90.00
_cell.angle_gamma   90.00
#
_symmetry.space_group_name_H-M   'P 1'
#
loop_
_entity.id
_entity.type
_entity.pdbx_description
1 polymer ?
#
loop_
_entity_poly.entity_id
_entity_poly.type
_entity_poly.pdbx_seq_one_letter_code
_entity_poly.pdbx_strand_id
1 'polypeptide(L)'
;MKLTNLRYTMKLDNSLTADNINQNLLNIEYAVRGPILQRALQIERELAKGVPKPFERVVRANIGDCHALGQKPITFIRQVVALAACPALADAADVPADVKQRAREILSACT
;
A
#
# COMPACT_ATOMS: atom_id res chain seq x y z
N MET A 1 -39.15 15.08 43.68
CA MET A 1 -37.76 14.58 43.61
C MET A 1 -37.58 13.86 42.28
N LYS A 2 -37.14 14.55 41.22
CA LYS A 2 -36.78 13.94 39.92
C LYS A 2 -35.32 14.29 39.66
N LEU A 3 -34.44 13.31 39.79
CA LEU A 3 -33.03 13.41 39.43
C LEU A 3 -32.92 13.19 37.92
N THR A 4 -32.84 14.26 37.15
CA THR A 4 -32.49 14.19 35.72
C THR A 4 -30.97 14.04 35.59
N ASN A 5 -30.54 12.84 35.22
CA ASN A 5 -29.17 12.54 34.78
C ASN A 5 -28.87 13.31 33.48
N LEU A 6 -28.33 14.52 33.60
CA LEU A 6 -27.67 15.18 32.47
C LEU A 6 -26.34 14.46 32.22
N ARG A 7 -26.32 13.52 31.25
CA ARG A 7 -25.07 13.07 30.66
C ARG A 7 -24.50 14.25 29.86
N TYR A 8 -23.57 14.96 30.48
CA TYR A 8 -22.76 15.97 29.82
C TYR A 8 -21.79 15.26 28.87
N THR A 9 -22.25 14.94 27.65
CA THR A 9 -21.34 14.54 26.58
C THR A 9 -20.57 15.78 26.17
N MET A 10 -19.30 15.88 26.57
CA MET A 10 -18.44 16.94 26.06
C MET A 10 -18.42 16.85 24.52
N LYS A 11 -18.97 17.87 23.86
CA LYS A 11 -18.71 18.08 22.44
C LYS A 11 -17.23 18.44 22.33
N LEU A 12 -16.47 17.56 21.70
CA LEU A 12 -15.10 17.87 21.28
C LEU A 12 -15.20 18.83 20.09
N ASP A 13 -15.41 20.12 20.37
CA ASP A 13 -15.69 21.15 19.36
C ASP A 13 -14.57 21.30 18.30
N ASN A 14 -13.39 20.73 18.55
CA ASN A 14 -12.24 20.72 17.64
C ASN A 14 -11.85 19.32 17.13
N SER A 15 -12.70 18.29 17.28
CA SER A 15 -12.41 16.94 16.78
C SER A 15 -13.15 16.65 15.49
N LEU A 16 -12.46 16.03 14.53
CA LEU A 16 -13.11 15.44 13.37
C LEU A 16 -13.92 14.21 13.81
N THR A 17 -15.14 14.09 13.31
CA THR A 17 -16.07 12.98 13.49
C THR A 17 -16.67 12.62 12.12
N ALA A 18 -17.28 11.43 12.00
CA ALA A 18 -17.99 11.07 10.76
C ALA A 18 -19.07 12.13 10.41
N ASP A 19 -19.74 12.69 11.42
CA ASP A 19 -20.81 13.67 11.22
C ASP A 19 -20.31 15.03 10.70
N ASN A 20 -19.04 15.39 10.89
CA ASN A 20 -18.50 16.71 10.56
C ASN A 20 -17.43 16.74 9.45
N ILE A 21 -17.06 15.57 8.89
CA ILE A 21 -16.24 15.51 7.67
C ILE A 21 -17.08 15.68 6.41
N ASN A 22 -16.42 15.88 5.26
CA ASN A 22 -17.09 15.91 3.97
C ASN A 22 -17.84 14.59 3.73
N GLN A 23 -19.16 14.66 3.67
CA GLN A 23 -20.02 13.47 3.53
C GLN A 23 -19.79 12.73 2.20
N ASN A 24 -19.26 13.40 1.17
CA ASN A 24 -18.85 12.72 -0.07
C ASN A 24 -17.68 11.76 0.15
N LEU A 25 -16.81 11.98 1.15
CA LEU A 25 -15.74 11.05 1.53
C LEU A 25 -16.27 9.84 2.29
N LEU A 26 -17.41 9.96 2.97
CA LEU A 26 -18.05 8.81 3.62
C LEU A 26 -18.79 7.93 2.62
N ASN A 27 -19.38 8.56 1.61
CA ASN A 27 -20.19 7.87 0.61
C ASN A 27 -19.37 7.33 -0.57
N ILE A 28 -18.08 7.68 -0.68
CA ILE A 28 -17.24 7.18 -1.77
C ILE A 28 -16.88 5.71 -1.53
N GLU A 29 -17.16 4.86 -2.52
CA GLU A 29 -16.81 3.45 -2.48
C GLU A 29 -15.55 3.19 -3.29
N TYR A 30 -14.53 2.62 -2.63
CA TYR A 30 -13.32 2.13 -3.29
C TYR A 30 -13.29 0.61 -3.28
N ALA A 31 -13.97 0.01 -4.26
CA ALA A 31 -14.21 -1.44 -4.33
C ALA A 31 -12.92 -2.30 -4.29
N VAL A 32 -11.78 -1.76 -4.76
CA VAL A 32 -10.48 -2.45 -4.77
C VAL A 32 -9.99 -2.80 -3.36
N ARG A 33 -10.41 -2.05 -2.34
CA ARG A 33 -10.10 -2.31 -0.91
C ARG A 33 -11.37 -2.45 -0.07
N GLY A 34 -12.42 -3.02 -0.66
CA GLY A 34 -13.72 -3.23 -0.02
C GLY A 34 -13.79 -4.47 0.89
N PRO A 35 -15.02 -4.94 1.18
CA PRO A 35 -15.29 -6.03 2.13
C PRO A 35 -14.57 -7.35 1.83
N ILE A 36 -14.34 -7.65 0.54
CA ILE A 36 -13.64 -8.87 0.12
C ILE A 36 -12.19 -8.86 0.64
N LEU A 37 -11.49 -7.73 0.52
CA LEU A 37 -10.13 -7.59 1.04
C LEU A 37 -10.13 -7.70 2.57
N GLN A 38 -11.10 -7.08 3.25
CA GLN A 38 -11.23 -7.18 4.71
C GLN A 38 -11.43 -8.63 5.17
N ARG A 39 -12.28 -9.40 4.47
CA ARG A 39 -12.49 -10.82 4.77
C ARG A 39 -11.25 -11.65 4.46
N ALA A 40 -10.56 -11.38 3.36
CA ALA A 40 -9.29 -12.02 3.02
C ALA A 40 -8.25 -11.83 4.13
N LEU A 41 -8.08 -10.60 4.64
CA LEU A 41 -7.19 -10.29 5.78
C LEU A 41 -7.59 -11.04 7.06
N GLN A 42 -8.89 -11.16 7.34
CA GLN A 42 -9.35 -11.92 8.49
C GLN A 42 -9.01 -13.41 8.35
N ILE A 43 -9.20 -13.99 7.16
CA ILE A 43 -8.85 -15.38 6.86
C ILE A 43 -7.34 -15.60 6.98
N GLU A 44 -6.51 -14.69 6.48
CA GLU A 44 -5.04 -14.76 6.64
C GLU A 44 -4.65 -14.80 8.14
N ARG A 45 -5.31 -14.00 9.00
CA ARG A 45 -5.10 -14.04 10.46
C ARG A 45 -5.60 -15.32 11.12
N GLU A 46 -6.73 -15.86 10.65
CA GLU A 46 -7.27 -17.14 11.12
C GLU A 46 -6.30 -18.28 10.78
N LEU A 47 -5.80 -18.34 9.54
CA LEU A 47 -4.80 -19.31 9.07
C LEU A 47 -3.50 -19.21 9.88
N ALA A 48 -3.01 -18.00 10.15
CA ALA A 48 -1.81 -17.78 10.98
C ALA A 48 -1.96 -18.27 12.43
N LYS A 49 -3.20 -18.38 12.93
CA LYS A 49 -3.54 -18.95 14.25
C LYS A 49 -3.80 -20.46 14.20
N GLY A 50 -3.64 -21.10 13.04
CA GLY A 50 -3.89 -22.53 12.86
C GLY A 50 -5.37 -22.91 12.76
N VAL A 51 -6.27 -21.96 12.52
CA VAL A 51 -7.69 -22.28 12.29
C VAL A 51 -7.82 -23.05 10.98
N PRO A 52 -8.39 -24.27 10.98
CA PRO A 52 -8.47 -25.09 9.79
C PRO A 52 -9.38 -24.44 8.73
N LYS A 53 -8.93 -24.49 7.48
CA LYS A 53 -9.65 -24.05 6.27
C LYS A 53 -9.41 -25.08 5.16
N PRO A 54 -10.26 -25.15 4.13
CA PRO A 54 -10.07 -26.05 2.98
C PRO A 54 -8.91 -25.63 2.04
N PHE A 55 -8.05 -24.70 2.47
CA PHE A 55 -6.91 -24.17 1.72
C PHE A 55 -5.84 -23.68 2.71
N GLU A 56 -4.59 -23.63 2.27
CA GLU A 56 -3.45 -23.31 3.15
C GLU A 56 -3.13 -21.81 3.21
N ARG A 57 -3.51 -21.06 2.17
CA ARG A 57 -3.21 -19.62 2.05
C ARG A 57 -4.23 -18.89 1.20
N VAL A 58 -4.32 -17.59 1.41
CA VAL A 58 -5.07 -16.67 0.55
C VAL A 58 -4.17 -16.22 -0.61
N VAL A 59 -4.71 -16.23 -1.83
CA VAL A 59 -4.04 -15.68 -3.03
C VAL A 59 -4.71 -14.36 -3.39
N ARG A 60 -3.94 -13.26 -3.40
CA ARG A 60 -4.46 -11.92 -3.70
C ARG A 60 -4.50 -11.69 -5.21
N ALA A 61 -5.57 -12.16 -5.85
CA ALA A 61 -5.84 -11.96 -7.28
C ALA A 61 -6.81 -10.79 -7.56
N ASN A 62 -7.07 -9.93 -6.57
CA ASN A 62 -8.01 -8.82 -6.66
C ASN A 62 -7.40 -7.51 -7.20
N ILE A 63 -6.07 -7.44 -7.28
CA ILE A 63 -5.31 -6.31 -7.80
C ILE A 63 -4.23 -6.82 -8.75
N GLY A 64 -3.92 -6.03 -9.78
CA GLY A 64 -2.89 -6.33 -10.77
C GLY A 64 -1.47 -6.16 -10.22
N ASP A 65 -1.15 -6.84 -9.12
CA ASP A 65 0.20 -6.88 -8.53
C ASP A 65 0.89 -8.19 -8.94
N CYS A 66 1.50 -8.17 -10.13
CA CYS A 66 2.18 -9.35 -10.66
C CYS A 66 3.39 -9.77 -9.80
N HIS A 67 4.06 -8.81 -9.15
CA HIS A 67 5.20 -9.13 -8.27
C HIS A 67 4.74 -9.89 -7.02
N ALA A 68 3.60 -9.53 -6.42
CA ALA A 68 3.00 -10.30 -5.32
C ALA A 68 2.62 -11.73 -5.72
N LEU A 69 2.39 -11.97 -7.01
CA LEU A 69 2.13 -13.31 -7.58
C LEU A 69 3.38 -14.02 -8.09
N GLY A 70 4.58 -13.49 -7.81
CA GLY A 70 5.85 -14.16 -8.11
C GLY A 70 6.49 -13.79 -9.44
N GLN A 71 5.98 -12.77 -10.15
CA GLN A 71 6.71 -12.21 -11.29
C GLN A 71 8.08 -11.70 -10.82
N LYS A 72 9.15 -12.16 -11.47
CA LYS A 72 10.50 -11.67 -11.18
C LYS A 72 10.65 -10.24 -11.69
N PRO A 73 11.26 -9.33 -10.91
CA PRO A 73 11.57 -7.99 -11.41
C PRO A 73 12.53 -8.04 -12.59
N ILE A 74 12.40 -7.09 -13.52
CA ILE A 74 13.31 -6.97 -14.66
C ILE A 74 14.61 -6.32 -14.19
N THR A 75 15.73 -7.05 -14.30
CA THR A 75 17.06 -6.64 -13.81
C THR A 75 17.48 -5.27 -14.35
N PHE A 76 17.39 -5.08 -15.66
CA PHE A 76 17.77 -3.83 -16.32
C PHE A 76 17.03 -2.62 -15.71
N ILE A 77 15.70 -2.70 -15.57
CA ILE A 77 14.88 -1.63 -15.00
C ILE A 77 15.30 -1.35 -13.54
N ARG A 78 15.52 -2.40 -12.74
CA ARG A 78 15.94 -2.24 -11.34
C ARG A 78 17.29 -1.54 -11.22
N GLN A 79 18.26 -1.91 -12.06
CA GLN A 79 19.59 -1.33 -12.03
C GLN A 79 19.57 0.13 -12.50
N VAL A 80 18.81 0.46 -13.56
CA VAL A 80 18.65 1.85 -14.03
C VAL A 80 18.03 2.73 -12.94
N VAL A 81 16.96 2.26 -12.29
CA VAL A 81 16.32 3.00 -11.18
C VAL A 81 17.29 3.18 -10.01
N ALA A 82 18.08 2.16 -9.66
CA ALA A 82 19.07 2.25 -8.59
C ALA A 82 20.14 3.30 -8.89
N LEU A 83 20.67 3.34 -10.12
CA LEU A 83 21.67 4.33 -10.53
C LEU A 83 21.08 5.73 -10.63
N ALA A 84 19.83 5.87 -11.10
CA ALA A 84 19.15 7.17 -11.12
C ALA A 84 18.92 7.71 -9.69
N ALA A 85 18.61 6.84 -8.72
CA ALA A 85 18.43 7.22 -7.32
C ALA A 85 19.76 7.48 -6.57
N CYS A 86 20.83 6.78 -6.95
CA CYS A 86 22.15 6.93 -6.36
C CYS A 86 23.24 6.87 -7.45
N PRO A 87 23.55 8.00 -8.12
CA PRO A 87 24.47 8.01 -9.25
C PRO A 87 25.89 7.52 -8.92
N ALA A 88 26.33 7.69 -7.67
CA ALA A 88 27.64 7.21 -7.19
C ALA A 88 27.83 5.68 -7.34
N LEU A 89 26.73 4.89 -7.43
CA LEU A 89 26.80 3.45 -7.67
C LEU A 89 27.33 3.11 -9.08
N ALA A 90 27.29 4.05 -10.02
CA ALA A 90 27.83 3.82 -11.36
C ALA A 90 29.35 3.57 -11.34
N ASP A 91 30.07 4.09 -10.35
CA ASP A 91 31.52 3.93 -10.23
C ASP A 91 31.92 2.85 -9.20
N ALA A 92 31.03 2.56 -8.24
CA ALA A 92 31.31 1.61 -7.16
C ALA A 92 30.89 0.16 -7.44
N ALA A 93 30.02 -0.08 -8.43
CA ALA A 93 29.48 -1.39 -8.72
C ALA A 93 29.77 -1.84 -10.17
N ASP A 94 29.94 -3.15 -10.34
CA ASP A 94 30.00 -3.78 -11.66
C ASP A 94 28.60 -3.82 -12.27
N VAL A 95 28.27 -2.74 -12.97
CA VAL A 95 26.98 -2.50 -13.60
C VAL A 95 27.17 -2.48 -15.12
N PRO A 96 26.29 -3.13 -15.90
CA PRO A 96 26.38 -3.12 -17.36
C PRO A 96 26.45 -1.71 -17.97
N ALA A 97 27.20 -1.58 -19.07
CA ALA A 97 27.46 -0.28 -19.71
C ALA A 97 26.18 0.39 -20.23
N ASP A 98 25.26 -0.40 -20.77
CA ASP A 98 23.94 0.04 -21.27
C ASP A 98 23.05 0.59 -20.15
N VAL A 99 23.10 -0.02 -18.96
CA VAL A 99 22.42 0.49 -17.76
C VAL A 99 22.99 1.86 -17.35
N LYS A 100 24.32 1.99 -17.28
CA LYS A 100 24.98 3.27 -16.94
C LYS A 100 24.64 4.35 -17.96
N GLN A 101 24.65 4.00 -19.25
CA GLN A 101 24.25 4.91 -20.32
C GLN A 101 22.82 5.37 -20.13
N ARG A 102 21.87 4.45 -19.94
CA ARG A 102 20.46 4.79 -19.80
C ARG A 102 20.18 5.67 -18.57
N ALA A 103 20.84 5.38 -17.45
CA ALA A 103 20.72 6.20 -16.24
C ALA A 103 21.24 7.64 -16.48
N ARG A 104 22.39 7.79 -17.15
CA ARG A 104 22.94 9.12 -17.50
C ARG A 104 22.03 9.90 -18.44
N GLU A 105 21.47 9.25 -19.47
CA GLU A 105 20.50 9.87 -20.38
C GLU A 105 19.31 10.46 -19.60
N ILE A 106 18.70 9.65 -18.72
CA ILE A 106 17.56 10.07 -17.89
C ILE A 106 17.94 11.28 -17.01
N LEU A 107 19.06 11.20 -16.29
CA LEU A 107 19.49 12.27 -15.39
C LEU A 107 19.81 13.57 -16.14
N SER A 108 20.44 13.48 -17.31
CA SER A 108 20.79 14.64 -18.13
C SER A 108 19.57 15.38 -18.69
N ALA A 109 18.43 14.70 -18.82
CA ALA A 109 17.17 15.30 -19.29
C ALA A 109 16.39 16.03 -18.17
N CYS A 110 16.80 15.90 -16.91
CA CYS A 110 16.15 16.56 -15.76
C CYS A 110 16.78 17.90 -15.37
N THR A 111 17.86 18.29 -16.05
CA THR A 111 18.61 19.55 -15.89
C THR A 111 18.52 20.38 -17.15
#